data_AF-A0A1R1I030-F1
#
_entry.id   AF-A0A1R1I030-F1
#
_cell.length_a   1.000
_cell.length_b   1.000
_cell.length_c   1.000
_cell.angle_alpha   90.00
_cell.angle_beta   90.00
_cell.angle_gamma   90.00
#
_symmetry.space_group_name_H-M   'P 1'
#
loop_
_entity.id
_entity.type
_entity.pdbx_description
1 polymer ?
#
loop_
_entity_poly.entity_id
_entity_poly.type
_entity_poly.pdbx_seq_one_letter_code
_entity_poly.pdbx_strand_id
1 'polypeptide(L)'
;AAIDDKATEDAYQRDRAHARTAAGGATEFQGKSANTDGAERFTAPSVLFQTGTGQTLEAGGFQSLAVYDAMIANLDRTLPRRGSAESALEILQAFPEGVTTYEAAAVLAPPLTEPGRDAAEAQLLALFADGQARRTPLGDDALWRT
;
A
#
# COMPACT_ATOMS: atom_id res chain seq x y z
N ALA A 1 17.41 12.77 8.92
CA ALA A 1 18.84 12.45 9.13
C ALA A 1 19.64 12.99 7.96
N ALA A 2 20.90 13.37 8.15
CA ALA A 2 21.79 13.81 7.08
C ALA A 2 22.46 12.59 6.42
N ILE A 3 22.78 12.67 5.13
CA ILE A 3 23.37 11.55 4.37
C ILE A 3 24.77 11.13 4.87
N ASP A 4 25.48 12.05 5.53
CA ASP A 4 26.84 11.80 6.07
C ASP A 4 26.84 11.11 7.44
N ASP A 5 25.65 10.83 8.00
CA ASP A 5 25.54 10.07 9.24
C ASP A 5 25.84 8.58 9.00
N LYS A 6 26.77 8.01 9.80
CA LYS A 6 27.19 6.61 9.65
C LYS A 6 26.02 5.63 9.73
N ALA A 7 25.07 5.86 10.63
CA ALA A 7 23.93 4.95 10.78
C ALA A 7 23.02 4.99 9.54
N THR A 8 22.86 6.16 8.93
CA THR A 8 22.13 6.36 7.67
C THR A 8 22.83 5.64 6.52
N GLU A 9 24.15 5.79 6.38
CA GLU A 9 24.93 5.08 5.35
C GLU A 9 24.87 3.56 5.53
N ASP A 10 25.05 3.06 6.76
CA ASP A 10 24.98 1.63 7.05
C ASP A 10 23.59 1.05 6.74
N ALA A 11 22.51 1.81 6.99
CA ALA A 11 21.15 1.42 6.62
C ALA A 11 20.95 1.39 5.11
N TYR A 12 21.40 2.44 4.40
CA TYR A 12 21.36 2.50 2.95
C TYR A 12 22.08 1.31 2.31
N GLN A 13 23.29 0.96 2.77
CA GLN A 13 24.03 -0.16 2.20
C GLN A 13 23.36 -1.52 2.45
N ARG A 14 22.72 -1.71 3.62
CA ARG A 14 21.92 -2.92 3.88
C ARG A 14 20.72 -3.03 2.95
N ASP A 15 19.95 -1.96 2.81
CA ASP A 15 18.77 -1.95 1.93
C ASP A 15 19.18 -2.11 0.46
N ARG A 16 20.28 -1.45 0.07
CA ARG A 16 20.88 -1.57 -1.26
C ARG A 16 21.30 -3.00 -1.58
N ALA A 17 21.92 -3.69 -0.62
CA ALA A 17 22.31 -5.09 -0.77
C ALA A 17 21.08 -6.00 -0.85
N HIS A 18 20.10 -5.82 0.05
CA HIS A 18 18.86 -6.60 0.07
C HIS A 18 18.05 -6.44 -1.23
N ALA A 19 17.97 -5.23 -1.76
CA ALA A 19 17.28 -4.98 -3.03
C ALA A 19 17.85 -5.83 -4.19
N ARG A 20 19.13 -6.21 -4.15
CA ARG A 20 19.85 -6.97 -5.19
C ARG A 20 19.81 -8.50 -4.99
N THR A 21 18.84 -9.00 -4.24
CA THR A 21 18.67 -10.45 -4.02
C THR A 21 17.47 -11.02 -4.78
N ALA A 22 16.97 -10.34 -5.82
CA ALA A 22 15.80 -10.77 -6.58
C ALA A 22 16.08 -11.94 -7.55
N ALA A 23 17.36 -12.23 -7.80
CA ALA A 23 17.79 -13.29 -8.71
C ALA A 23 17.26 -14.67 -8.25
N GLY A 24 16.69 -15.42 -9.20
CA GLY A 24 16.03 -16.71 -8.99
C GLY A 24 14.64 -16.63 -8.33
N GLY A 25 14.17 -15.43 -7.99
CA GLY A 25 12.91 -15.21 -7.27
C GLY A 25 11.67 -15.13 -8.16
N ALA A 26 10.50 -15.07 -7.51
CA ALA A 26 9.23 -14.91 -8.22
C ALA A 26 9.14 -13.55 -8.93
N THR A 27 9.79 -12.53 -8.38
CA THR A 27 9.84 -11.20 -8.99
C THR A 27 10.60 -11.20 -10.32
N GLU A 28 11.74 -11.88 -10.40
CA GLU A 28 12.48 -12.06 -11.66
C GLU A 28 11.69 -12.92 -12.64
N PHE A 29 11.11 -14.04 -12.16
CA PHE A 29 10.29 -14.91 -13.00
C PHE A 29 9.12 -14.18 -13.68
N GLN A 30 8.51 -13.20 -12.99
CA GLN A 30 7.44 -12.37 -13.55
C GLN A 30 7.95 -11.24 -14.47
N GLY A 31 9.26 -11.09 -14.65
CA GLY A 31 9.85 -9.97 -15.39
C GLY A 31 9.64 -8.62 -14.71
N LYS A 32 9.48 -8.59 -13.39
CA LYS A 32 9.23 -7.38 -12.58
C LYS A 32 10.46 -6.89 -11.80
N SER A 33 11.60 -7.55 -11.99
CA SER A 33 12.91 -7.10 -11.50
C SER A 33 13.61 -6.21 -12.53
N ALA A 34 14.79 -5.69 -12.17
CA ALA A 34 15.65 -4.97 -13.09
C ALA A 34 17.12 -5.38 -12.92
N ASN A 35 17.90 -5.28 -14.01
CA ASN A 35 19.33 -5.60 -14.02
C ASN A 35 20.16 -4.56 -14.78
N THR A 36 19.95 -3.29 -14.45
CA THR A 36 20.63 -2.19 -15.16
C THR A 36 22.05 -1.91 -14.66
N ASP A 37 22.45 -2.50 -13.52
CA ASP A 37 23.76 -2.30 -12.89
C ASP A 37 24.49 -3.61 -12.57
N GLY A 38 24.11 -4.70 -13.24
CA GLY A 38 24.80 -6.00 -13.17
C GLY A 38 24.31 -6.96 -12.07
N ALA A 39 23.31 -6.56 -11.28
CA ALA A 39 22.64 -7.44 -10.33
C ALA A 39 21.12 -7.36 -10.50
N GLU A 40 20.47 -8.52 -10.48
CA GLU A 40 19.00 -8.59 -10.52
C GLU A 40 18.43 -8.03 -9.22
N ARG A 41 17.55 -7.04 -9.32
CA ARG A 41 17.05 -6.30 -8.16
C ARG A 41 15.54 -6.09 -8.16
N PHE A 42 14.98 -6.01 -6.97
CA PHE A 42 13.62 -5.53 -6.76
C PHE A 42 13.50 -4.08 -7.23
N THR A 43 12.37 -3.76 -7.86
CA THR A 43 12.02 -2.39 -8.28
C THR A 43 10.93 -1.84 -7.37
N ALA A 44 10.89 -0.52 -7.17
CA ALA A 44 9.85 0.08 -6.35
C ALA A 44 8.55 0.26 -7.15
N PRO A 45 7.38 -0.11 -6.59
CA PRO A 45 7.20 -0.81 -5.31
C PRO A 45 7.44 -2.32 -5.46
N SER A 46 8.00 -2.99 -4.45
CA SER A 46 7.99 -4.45 -4.31
C SER A 46 7.80 -4.78 -2.84
N VAL A 47 7.02 -5.82 -2.52
CA VAL A 47 6.73 -6.23 -1.14
C VAL A 47 7.17 -7.67 -0.93
N LEU A 48 7.92 -7.92 0.14
CA LEU A 48 8.27 -9.25 0.60
C LEU A 48 7.51 -9.51 1.91
N PHE A 49 6.68 -10.55 1.93
CA PHE A 49 6.05 -11.04 3.15
C PHE A 49 6.92 -12.14 3.76
N GLN A 50 7.22 -12.05 5.04
CA GLN A 50 8.01 -13.06 5.75
C GLN A 50 7.31 -13.48 7.03
N THR A 51 7.19 -14.79 7.26
CA THR A 51 6.68 -15.33 8.52
C THR A 51 7.80 -15.45 9.55
N GLY A 52 7.43 -15.53 10.84
CA GLY A 52 8.39 -15.84 11.91
C GLY A 52 9.05 -17.23 11.76
N THR A 53 8.48 -18.12 10.94
CA THR A 53 9.03 -19.45 10.61
C THR A 53 9.98 -19.43 9.40
N GLY A 54 10.18 -18.26 8.76
CA GLY A 54 11.12 -18.08 7.65
C GLY A 54 10.56 -18.36 6.26
N GLN A 55 9.24 -18.54 6.10
CA GLN A 55 8.62 -18.58 4.78
C GLN A 55 8.54 -17.17 4.20
N THR A 56 8.87 -17.03 2.92
CA THR A 56 8.85 -15.75 2.21
C THR A 56 7.98 -15.83 0.97
N LEU A 57 7.16 -14.81 0.75
CA LEU A 57 6.43 -14.59 -0.51
C LEU A 57 6.81 -13.23 -1.09
N GLU A 58 6.97 -13.15 -2.41
CA GLU A 58 7.33 -11.93 -3.12
C GLU A 58 6.18 -11.40 -3.98
N ALA A 59 5.92 -10.11 -3.86
CA ALA A 59 5.03 -9.35 -4.73
C ALA A 59 5.87 -8.25 -5.40
N GLY A 60 6.56 -8.62 -6.47
CA GLY A 60 7.38 -7.70 -7.25
C GLY A 60 6.56 -6.69 -8.03
N GLY A 61 7.02 -5.44 -8.11
CA GLY A 61 6.34 -4.37 -8.84
C GLY A 61 4.99 -3.95 -8.20
N PHE A 62 4.31 -3.03 -8.89
CA PHE A 62 2.93 -2.70 -8.53
C PHE A 62 2.02 -3.92 -8.78
N GLN A 63 1.20 -4.24 -7.78
CA GLN A 63 0.22 -5.33 -7.83
C GLN A 63 -1.14 -4.82 -7.37
N SER A 64 -2.20 -5.52 -7.76
CA SER A 64 -3.55 -5.24 -7.26
C SER A 64 -3.70 -5.70 -5.81
N LEU A 65 -4.66 -5.10 -5.10
CA LEU A 65 -4.98 -5.49 -3.71
C LEU A 65 -5.30 -6.98 -3.58
N ALA A 66 -5.96 -7.56 -4.59
CA ALA A 66 -6.32 -8.98 -4.63
C ALA A 66 -5.10 -9.92 -4.58
N VAL A 67 -3.97 -9.51 -5.18
CA VAL A 67 -2.73 -10.29 -5.12
C VAL A 67 -2.20 -10.31 -3.69
N TYR A 68 -2.10 -9.15 -3.04
CA TYR A 68 -1.64 -9.06 -1.66
C TYR A 68 -2.57 -9.82 -0.70
N ASP A 69 -3.89 -9.69 -0.87
CA ASP A 69 -4.90 -10.38 -0.07
C ASP A 69 -4.76 -11.90 -0.16
N ALA A 70 -4.69 -12.45 -1.38
CA ALA A 70 -4.53 -13.87 -1.61
C ALA A 70 -3.20 -14.41 -1.05
N MET A 71 -2.11 -13.65 -1.20
CA MET A 71 -0.80 -14.02 -0.64
C MET A 71 -0.84 -14.12 0.88
N ILE A 72 -1.36 -13.08 1.56
CA ILE A 72 -1.45 -13.06 3.03
C ILE A 72 -2.37 -14.18 3.52
N ALA A 73 -3.53 -14.38 2.88
CA ALA A 73 -4.48 -15.42 3.26
C ALA A 73 -3.92 -16.84 3.09
N ASN A 74 -3.02 -17.07 2.13
CA ASN A 74 -2.31 -18.36 2.00
C ASN A 74 -1.13 -18.48 2.96
N LEU A 75 -0.49 -17.36 3.32
CA LEU A 75 0.68 -17.33 4.20
C LEU A 75 0.32 -17.57 5.66
N ASP A 76 -0.67 -16.86 6.18
CA ASP A 76 -1.07 -16.95 7.57
C ASP A 76 -2.59 -16.72 7.75
N ARG A 77 -3.30 -17.82 8.02
CA ARG A 77 -4.75 -17.83 8.24
C ARG A 77 -5.16 -17.53 9.68
N THR A 78 -4.19 -17.31 10.57
CA THR A 78 -4.44 -16.98 11.98
C THR A 78 -4.61 -15.48 12.22
N LEU A 79 -4.26 -14.65 11.22
CA LEU A 79 -4.37 -13.20 11.31
C LEU A 79 -5.83 -12.72 11.42
N PRO A 80 -6.11 -11.70 12.25
CA PRO A 80 -7.42 -11.09 12.31
C PRO A 80 -7.72 -10.32 11.02
N ARG A 81 -8.89 -10.54 10.44
CA ARG A 81 -9.37 -9.79 9.27
C ARG A 81 -10.31 -8.68 9.70
N ARG A 82 -9.95 -7.43 9.39
CA ARG A 82 -10.87 -6.28 9.49
C ARG A 82 -11.76 -6.24 8.24
N GLY A 83 -13.06 -5.98 8.42
CA GLY A 83 -13.99 -5.75 7.31
C GLY A 83 -13.76 -4.39 6.65
N SER A 84 -14.52 -4.13 5.59
CA SER A 84 -14.63 -2.80 4.98
C SER A 84 -15.13 -1.79 6.01
N ALA A 85 -14.74 -0.52 5.86
CA ALA A 85 -15.29 0.54 6.69
C ALA A 85 -16.80 0.71 6.43
N GLU A 86 -17.54 1.07 7.47
CA GLU A 86 -19.00 1.25 7.40
C GLU A 86 -19.38 2.62 6.83
N SER A 87 -18.48 3.60 6.89
CA SER A 87 -18.72 4.95 6.38
C SER A 87 -17.44 5.71 6.05
N ALA A 88 -17.55 6.74 5.21
CA ALA A 88 -16.46 7.69 4.98
C ALA A 88 -16.02 8.39 6.28
N LEU A 89 -16.93 8.61 7.23
CA LEU A 89 -16.59 9.25 8.50
C LEU A 89 -15.66 8.38 9.35
N GLU A 90 -15.92 7.07 9.42
CA GLU A 90 -15.02 6.11 10.08
C GLU A 90 -13.60 6.20 9.50
N ILE A 91 -13.49 6.34 8.18
CA ILE A 91 -12.20 6.46 7.49
C ILE A 91 -11.51 7.77 7.88
N LEU A 92 -12.21 8.91 7.80
CA LEU A 92 -11.60 10.21 8.15
C LEU A 92 -11.20 10.30 9.62
N GLN A 93 -11.85 9.55 10.52
CA GLN A 93 -11.46 9.44 11.92
C GLN A 93 -10.24 8.54 12.11
N ALA A 94 -10.12 7.48 11.31
CA ALA A 94 -8.99 6.54 11.34
C ALA A 94 -7.70 7.12 10.73
N PHE A 95 -7.82 8.08 9.80
CA PHE A 95 -6.70 8.71 9.08
C PHE A 95 -6.75 10.26 9.23
N PRO A 96 -6.31 10.81 10.38
CA PRO A 96 -6.38 12.26 10.66
C PRO A 96 -5.59 13.14 9.68
N GLU A 97 -4.55 12.59 9.05
CA GLU A 97 -3.77 13.23 7.99
C GLU A 97 -4.57 13.47 6.70
N GLY A 98 -5.66 12.71 6.55
CA GLY A 98 -6.57 12.76 5.43
C GLY A 98 -6.30 11.68 4.38
N VAL A 99 -7.33 11.43 3.57
CA VAL A 99 -7.31 10.44 2.49
C VAL A 99 -7.80 11.07 1.19
N THR A 100 -7.36 10.52 0.07
CA THR A 100 -7.94 10.79 -1.23
C THR A 100 -9.28 10.07 -1.39
N THR A 101 -10.09 10.51 -2.35
CA THR A 101 -11.37 9.85 -2.69
C THR A 101 -11.18 8.37 -3.06
N TYR A 102 -10.10 8.04 -3.78
CA TYR A 102 -9.80 6.66 -4.17
C TYR A 102 -9.37 5.77 -3.00
N GLU A 103 -8.60 6.30 -2.05
CA GLU A 103 -8.26 5.56 -0.82
C GLU A 103 -9.51 5.30 0.02
N ALA A 104 -10.39 6.30 0.16
CA ALA A 104 -11.68 6.10 0.83
C ALA A 104 -12.53 5.03 0.11
N ALA A 105 -12.61 5.09 -1.22
CA ALA A 105 -13.32 4.10 -2.02
C ALA A 105 -12.75 2.68 -1.84
N ALA A 106 -11.42 2.53 -1.77
CA ALA A 106 -10.78 1.24 -1.59
C ALA A 106 -11.05 0.63 -0.21
N VAL A 107 -11.16 1.45 0.84
CA VAL A 107 -11.45 1.00 2.21
C VAL A 107 -12.94 0.73 2.43
N LEU A 108 -13.83 1.46 1.74
CA LEU A 108 -15.28 1.22 1.74
C LEU A 108 -15.66 -0.03 0.94
N ALA A 109 -14.88 -0.38 -0.09
CA ALA A 109 -15.21 -1.47 -0.99
C ALA A 109 -15.30 -2.81 -0.24
N PRO A 110 -16.30 -3.66 -0.52
CA PRO A 110 -16.30 -5.04 -0.07
C PRO A 110 -15.03 -5.78 -0.53
N PRO A 111 -14.64 -6.87 0.14
CA PRO A 111 -13.45 -7.65 -0.24
C PRO A 111 -13.43 -8.01 -1.72
N LEU A 112 -12.26 -7.81 -2.36
CA LEU A 112 -12.00 -8.19 -3.75
C LEU A 112 -12.98 -7.58 -4.78
N THR A 113 -13.55 -6.42 -4.46
CA THR A 113 -14.45 -5.67 -5.35
C THR A 113 -13.76 -4.40 -5.82
N GLU A 114 -14.06 -3.98 -7.05
CA GLU A 114 -13.56 -2.71 -7.60
C GLU A 114 -14.06 -1.51 -6.76
N PRO A 115 -13.17 -0.57 -6.38
CA PRO A 115 -13.56 0.61 -5.62
C PRO A 115 -14.56 1.51 -6.35
N GLY A 116 -15.71 1.76 -5.71
CA GLY A 116 -16.74 2.68 -6.22
C GLY A 116 -16.39 4.15 -5.92
N ARG A 117 -15.53 4.76 -6.74
CA ARG A 117 -15.07 6.15 -6.56
C ARG A 117 -16.23 7.15 -6.35
N ASP A 118 -17.21 7.14 -7.26
CA ASP A 118 -18.31 8.12 -7.22
C ASP A 118 -19.19 7.98 -5.97
N ALA A 119 -19.38 6.74 -5.49
CA ALA A 119 -20.14 6.47 -4.27
C ALA A 119 -19.37 6.96 -3.02
N ALA A 120 -18.05 6.79 -2.99
CA ALA A 120 -17.21 7.33 -1.92
C ALA A 120 -17.20 8.86 -1.94
N GLU A 121 -17.07 9.47 -3.12
CA GLU A 121 -17.12 10.93 -3.28
C GLU A 121 -18.44 11.51 -2.79
N ALA A 122 -19.57 10.86 -3.10
CA ALA A 122 -20.88 11.28 -2.62
C ALA A 122 -20.96 11.29 -1.08
N GLN A 123 -20.40 10.27 -0.40
CA GLN A 123 -20.35 10.26 1.07
C GLN A 123 -19.47 11.38 1.62
N LEU A 124 -18.30 11.61 1.03
CA LEU A 124 -17.35 12.65 1.46
C LEU A 124 -17.92 14.06 1.26
N LEU A 125 -18.63 14.29 0.15
CA LEU A 125 -19.33 15.54 -0.12
C LEU A 125 -20.47 15.78 0.87
N ALA A 126 -21.22 14.75 1.26
CA ALA A 126 -22.25 14.86 2.28
C ALA A 126 -21.64 15.29 3.63
N LEU A 127 -20.53 14.67 4.05
CA LEU A 127 -19.81 15.08 5.28
C LEU A 127 -19.29 16.51 5.20
N PHE A 128 -18.79 16.94 4.03
CA PHE A 128 -18.35 18.32 3.83
C PHE A 128 -19.53 19.30 3.91
N ALA A 129 -20.67 19.00 3.29
CA ALA A 129 -21.87 19.81 3.36
C ALA A 129 -22.38 19.95 4.81
N ASP A 130 -22.26 18.89 5.61
CA ASP A 130 -22.62 18.87 7.03
C ASP A 130 -21.55 19.49 7.96
N GLY A 131 -20.43 19.98 7.41
CA GLY A 131 -19.33 20.57 8.17
C GLY A 131 -18.50 19.56 8.98
N GLN A 132 -18.64 18.27 8.69
CA GLN A 132 -17.92 17.15 9.34
C GLN A 132 -16.63 16.75 8.61
N ALA A 133 -16.41 17.30 7.42
CA ALA A 133 -15.19 17.09 6.65
C ALA A 133 -14.69 18.40 6.03
N ARG A 134 -13.40 18.47 5.76
CA ARG A 134 -12.71 19.51 5.01
C ARG A 134 -12.20 18.93 3.71
N ARG A 135 -12.53 19.59 2.60
CA ARG A 135 -12.02 19.27 1.26
C ARG A 135 -10.89 20.23 0.90
N THR A 136 -9.69 19.70 0.71
CA THR A 136 -8.53 20.48 0.21
C THR A 136 -8.22 20.04 -1.22
N PRO A 137 -8.36 20.92 -2.23
CA PRO A 137 -8.07 20.56 -3.62
C PRO A 137 -6.64 20.01 -3.79
N LEU A 138 -6.49 18.92 -4.55
CA LEU A 138 -5.20 18.30 -4.85
C LEU A 138 -5.24 17.67 -6.24
N GLY A 139 -4.45 18.21 -7.17
CA GLY A 139 -4.46 17.75 -8.56
C GLY A 139 -5.84 17.91 -9.19
N ASP A 140 -6.38 16.81 -9.71
CA ASP A 140 -7.71 16.69 -10.31
C ASP A 140 -8.82 16.30 -9.30
N ASP A 141 -8.48 16.14 -8.02
CA ASP A 141 -9.42 15.75 -6.97
C ASP A 141 -9.18 16.55 -5.66
N ALA A 142 -9.18 15.88 -4.51
CA ALA A 142 -9.01 16.48 -3.20
C ALA A 142 -8.46 15.50 -2.16
N LEU A 143 -7.84 16.09 -1.14
CA LEU A 143 -7.56 15.46 0.14
C LEU A 143 -8.70 15.79 1.12
N TRP A 144 -9.22 14.76 1.79
CA TRP A 144 -10.33 14.83 2.73
C TRP A 144 -9.87 14.52 4.14
N ARG A 145 -10.29 15.32 5.12
CA ARG A 145 -10.00 15.13 6.55
C ARG A 145 -11.16 15.65 7.38
N THR A 146 -11.21 15.30 8.66
CA THR A 146 -12.10 15.97 9.63
C THR A 146 -11.73 17.44 9.85
#